data_AF-A0A7V9GHL1-F1
#
_entry.id   AF-A0A7V9GHL1-F1
#
_cell.length_a   1.000
_cell.length_b   1.000
_cell.length_c   1.000
_cell.angle_alpha   90.00
_cell.angle_beta   90.00
_cell.angle_gamma   90.00
#
_symmetry.space_group_name_H-M   'P 1'
#
loop_
_entity.id
_entity.type
_entity.pdbx_description
1 polymer ?
#
loop_
_entity_poly.entity_id
_entity_poly.type
_entity_poly.pdbx_seq_one_letter_code
_entity_poly.pdbx_strand_id
1 'polypeptide(L)'
;MLFSAVGDTSYKLLLTLHIVAAVVAFAPPIVATIGGGTVSVATWRLTFYSLLATGLLGIILIVVSDDVWEFSQTWISLALLVWIVMAGVGGAVVVPALRDGVRARAALGAKVLTGLLVVMVYLMVFKPGLPT
;
A
#
# COMPACT_ATOMS: atom_id res chain seq x y z
N MET A 1 -13.81 5.97 -25.97
CA MET A 1 -12.47 6.53 -25.70
C MET A 1 -12.01 6.22 -24.28
N LEU A 2 -12.90 6.18 -23.26
CA LEU A 2 -12.61 5.82 -21.86
C LEU A 2 -11.78 4.52 -21.65
N PHE A 3 -12.07 3.43 -22.37
CA PHE A 3 -11.31 2.17 -22.22
C PHE A 3 -9.91 2.18 -22.88
N SER A 4 -9.60 3.18 -23.70
CA SER A 4 -8.29 3.29 -24.34
C SER A 4 -7.21 3.65 -23.31
N ALA A 5 -7.50 4.64 -22.45
CA ALA A 5 -6.52 5.18 -21.50
C ALA A 5 -5.97 4.13 -20.54
N VAL A 6 -6.85 3.30 -19.96
CA VAL A 6 -6.44 2.17 -19.10
C VAL A 6 -5.87 0.98 -19.88
N GLY A 7 -6.07 0.95 -21.19
CA GLY A 7 -5.55 -0.06 -22.11
C GLY A 7 -4.15 0.23 -22.63
N ASP A 8 -3.68 1.47 -22.51
CA ASP A 8 -2.42 1.94 -23.10
C ASP A 8 -1.18 1.44 -22.36
N THR A 9 -0.05 1.38 -23.07
CA THR A 9 1.23 0.85 -22.57
C THR A 9 1.72 1.61 -21.33
N SER A 10 1.58 2.93 -21.31
CA SER A 10 2.00 3.79 -20.19
C SER A 10 1.21 3.47 -18.92
N TYR A 11 -0.11 3.34 -19.02
CA TYR A 11 -0.97 2.97 -17.90
C TYR A 11 -0.62 1.59 -17.35
N LYS A 12 -0.43 0.60 -18.23
CA LYS A 12 -0.04 -0.77 -17.83
C LYS A 12 1.33 -0.82 -17.18
N LEU A 13 2.29 0.00 -17.63
CA LEU A 13 3.59 0.11 -16.99
C LEU A 13 3.46 0.68 -15.57
N LEU A 14 2.72 1.77 -15.40
CA LEU A 14 2.46 2.38 -14.08
C LEU A 14 1.73 1.41 -13.15
N LEU A 15 0.75 0.67 -13.66
CA LEU A 15 0.02 -0.35 -12.91
C LEU A 15 0.95 -1.47 -12.45
N THR A 16 1.84 -1.92 -13.34
CA THR A 16 2.85 -2.94 -13.00
C THR A 16 3.77 -2.43 -11.90
N LEU A 17 4.26 -1.19 -12.01
CA LEU A 17 5.11 -0.57 -10.98
C LEU A 17 4.36 -0.43 -9.64
N HIS A 18 3.08 -0.05 -9.66
CA HIS A 18 2.24 0.03 -8.46
C HIS A 18 2.15 -1.33 -7.75
N ILE A 19 1.89 -2.40 -8.50
CA ILE A 19 1.80 -3.76 -7.96
C ILE A 19 3.16 -4.23 -7.43
N VAL A 20 4.25 -4.03 -8.17
CA VAL A 20 5.60 -4.40 -7.72
C VAL A 20 5.98 -3.63 -6.45
N ALA A 21 5.69 -2.33 -6.37
CA ALA A 21 5.91 -1.54 -5.17
C ALA A 21 5.14 -2.11 -3.97
N ALA A 22 3.88 -2.53 -4.17
CA ALA A 22 3.08 -3.14 -3.11
C ALA A 22 3.73 -4.46 -2.61
N VAL A 23 4.15 -5.34 -3.53
CA VAL A 23 4.83 -6.60 -3.17
C VAL A 23 6.07 -6.33 -2.33
N VAL A 24 6.92 -5.38 -2.74
CA VAL A 24 8.14 -5.02 -2.01
C VAL A 24 7.83 -4.39 -0.65
N ALA A 25 6.79 -3.55 -0.58
CA ALA A 25 6.36 -2.93 0.67
C ALA A 25 5.96 -3.98 1.72
N PHE A 26 5.20 -4.99 1.31
CA PHE A 26 4.52 -5.89 2.23
C PHE A 26 5.18 -7.25 2.43
N ALA A 27 6.10 -7.68 1.56
CA ALA A 27 6.80 -8.95 1.74
C ALA A 27 7.49 -9.06 3.11
N PRO A 28 8.25 -8.06 3.61
CA PRO A 28 8.88 -8.18 4.91
C PRO A 28 7.92 -8.18 6.12
N PRO A 29 6.92 -7.28 6.22
CA PRO A 29 5.90 -7.36 7.27
C PRO A 29 5.13 -8.68 7.31
N ILE A 30 4.83 -9.27 6.15
CA ILE A 30 4.17 -10.58 6.05
C ILE A 30 5.08 -11.68 6.63
N VAL A 31 6.35 -11.73 6.20
CA VAL A 31 7.32 -12.71 6.70
C VAL A 31 7.55 -12.55 8.21
N ALA A 32 7.62 -11.32 8.71
CA ALA A 32 7.74 -11.05 10.14
C ALA A 32 6.49 -11.51 10.93
N THR A 33 5.31 -11.33 10.36
CA THR A 33 4.03 -11.67 11.00
C THR A 33 3.77 -13.18 11.02
N ILE A 34 4.03 -13.87 9.91
CA ILE A 34 3.68 -15.30 9.72
C ILE A 34 4.87 -16.22 10.02
N GLY A 35 6.07 -15.85 9.58
CA GLY A 35 7.27 -16.69 9.68
C GLY A 35 8.07 -16.52 10.97
N GLY A 36 7.65 -15.64 11.88
CA GLY A 36 8.36 -15.39 13.15
C GLY A 36 9.64 -14.55 13.01
N GLY A 37 9.80 -13.81 11.89
CA GLY A 37 10.96 -12.95 11.64
C GLY A 37 10.94 -11.62 12.39
N THR A 38 12.10 -10.98 12.55
CA THR A 38 12.23 -9.63 13.11
C THR A 38 12.31 -8.58 12.02
N VAL A 39 11.64 -7.44 12.21
CA VAL A 39 11.80 -6.26 11.35
C VAL A 39 13.14 -5.59 11.67
N SER A 40 14.05 -5.54 10.68
CA SER A 40 15.32 -4.82 10.80
C SER A 40 15.20 -3.40 10.24
N VAL A 41 16.10 -2.48 10.64
CA VAL A 41 16.14 -1.11 10.09
C VAL A 41 16.39 -1.11 8.57
N ALA A 42 17.27 -1.98 8.08
CA ALA A 42 17.60 -2.05 6.66
C ALA A 42 16.38 -2.50 5.83
N THR A 43 15.73 -3.58 6.26
CA THR A 43 14.52 -4.10 5.64
C THR A 43 13.36 -3.10 5.73
N TRP A 44 13.29 -2.36 6.84
CA TRP A 44 12.24 -1.37 7.06
C TRP A 44 12.31 -0.18 6.11
N ARG A 45 13.51 0.31 5.78
CA ARG A 45 13.66 1.40 4.79
C ARG A 45 13.06 0.99 3.45
N LEU A 46 13.34 -0.23 3.01
CA LEU A 46 12.76 -0.78 1.78
C LEU A 46 11.23 -0.85 1.88
N THR A 47 10.69 -1.44 2.95
CA THR A 47 9.24 -1.49 3.20
C THR A 47 8.61 -0.09 3.14
N PHE A 48 9.18 0.88 3.84
CA PHE A 48 8.56 2.18 4.00
C PHE A 48 8.58 3.00 2.71
N TYR A 49 9.70 3.05 2.00
CA TYR A 49 9.75 3.78 0.73
C TYR A 49 8.90 3.10 -0.35
N SER A 50 8.86 1.76 -0.40
CA SER A 50 7.96 1.05 -1.30
C SER A 50 6.50 1.23 -0.94
N LEU A 51 6.14 1.35 0.35
CA LEU A 51 4.79 1.67 0.79
C LEU A 51 4.36 3.06 0.31
N LEU A 52 5.23 4.06 0.46
CA LEU A 52 4.97 5.41 -0.05
C LEU A 52 4.84 5.41 -1.57
N ALA A 53 5.76 4.74 -2.28
CA ALA A 53 5.72 4.60 -3.73
C ALA A 53 4.43 3.92 -4.21
N THR A 54 3.95 2.90 -3.50
CA THR A 54 2.70 2.19 -3.82
C THR A 54 1.53 3.17 -3.88
N GLY A 55 1.31 3.97 -2.83
CA GLY A 55 0.19 4.91 -2.82
C GLY A 55 0.36 6.06 -3.81
N LEU A 56 1.58 6.59 -3.97
CA LEU A 56 1.85 7.63 -4.97
C LEU A 56 1.59 7.13 -6.40
N LEU A 57 2.02 5.91 -6.74
CA LEU A 57 1.72 5.31 -8.04
C LEU A 57 0.22 5.04 -8.21
N GLY A 58 -0.49 4.69 -7.15
CA GLY A 58 -1.95 4.56 -7.16
C GLY A 58 -2.65 5.90 -7.46
N ILE A 59 -2.20 6.99 -6.82
CA ILE A 59 -2.69 8.35 -7.09
C ILE A 59 -2.42 8.74 -8.55
N ILE A 60 -1.21 8.48 -9.06
CA ILE A 60 -0.86 8.76 -10.46
C ILE A 60 -1.80 7.98 -11.39
N LEU A 61 -2.04 6.69 -11.13
CA LEU A 61 -2.95 5.86 -11.92
C LEU A 61 -4.37 6.41 -11.98
N ILE A 62 -4.87 7.02 -10.91
CA ILE A 62 -6.18 7.68 -10.91
C ILE A 62 -6.14 8.91 -11.82
N VAL A 63 -5.12 9.77 -11.65
CA VAL A 63 -4.96 11.01 -12.43
C VAL A 63 -4.82 10.77 -13.93
N VAL A 64 -4.14 9.70 -14.34
CA VAL A 64 -3.93 9.38 -15.77
C VAL A 64 -5.00 8.46 -16.36
N SER A 65 -6.08 8.18 -15.63
CA SER A 65 -7.10 7.21 -16.06
C SER A 65 -8.21 7.78 -16.95
N ASP A 66 -8.12 9.05 -17.36
CA ASP A 66 -9.15 9.74 -18.16
C ASP A 66 -10.58 9.53 -17.60
N ASP A 67 -10.78 9.88 -16.33
CA ASP A 67 -12.05 9.79 -15.59
C ASP A 67 -12.63 8.36 -15.45
N VAL A 68 -11.89 7.31 -15.85
CA VAL A 68 -12.30 5.93 -15.56
C VAL A 68 -12.30 5.66 -14.05
N TRP A 69 -11.36 6.27 -13.32
CA TRP A 69 -11.27 6.20 -11.87
C TRP A 69 -11.31 7.59 -11.27
N GLU A 70 -12.09 7.75 -10.19
CA GLU A 70 -12.27 9.03 -9.51
C GLU A 70 -12.07 8.90 -8.00
N PHE A 71 -11.51 9.93 -7.35
CA PHE A 71 -11.38 9.97 -5.89
C PHE A 71 -12.73 9.93 -5.15
N SER A 72 -13.82 10.29 -5.83
CA SER A 72 -15.19 10.23 -5.32
C SER A 72 -15.67 8.78 -5.11
N GLN A 73 -15.07 7.80 -5.81
CA GLN A 73 -15.44 6.40 -5.67
C GLN A 73 -15.10 5.91 -4.26
N THR A 74 -16.08 5.28 -3.60
CA THR A 74 -15.97 4.85 -2.20
C THR A 74 -14.75 3.98 -1.94
N TRP A 75 -14.48 3.00 -2.82
CA TRP A 75 -13.31 2.13 -2.66
C TRP A 75 -11.97 2.87 -2.82
N ILE A 76 -11.89 3.89 -3.69
CA ILE A 76 -10.69 4.70 -3.90
C ILE A 76 -10.41 5.57 -2.69
N SER A 77 -11.41 6.31 -2.22
CA SER A 77 -11.27 7.18 -1.04
C SER A 77 -10.91 6.39 0.22
N LEU A 78 -11.55 5.23 0.44
CA LEU A 78 -11.20 4.34 1.54
C LEU A 78 -9.79 3.76 1.40
N ALA A 79 -9.38 3.36 0.19
CA ALA A 79 -8.03 2.89 -0.06
C ALA A 79 -6.99 3.97 0.25
N LEU A 80 -7.23 5.22 -0.18
CA LEU A 80 -6.36 6.36 0.12
C LEU A 80 -6.24 6.59 1.64
N LEU A 81 -7.37 6.54 2.36
CA LEU A 81 -7.37 6.63 3.83
C LEU A 81 -6.56 5.50 4.47
N VAL A 82 -6.77 4.26 4.05
CA VAL A 82 -6.02 3.10 4.56
C VAL A 82 -4.53 3.27 4.29
N TRP A 83 -4.13 3.74 3.10
CA TRP A 83 -2.72 4.00 2.78
C TRP A 83 -2.11 5.08 3.68
N ILE A 84 -2.83 6.18 3.94
CA ILE A 84 -2.38 7.22 4.88
C ILE A 84 -2.18 6.63 6.28
N VAL A 85 -3.12 5.81 6.75
CA VAL A 85 -2.99 5.12 8.05
C VAL A 85 -1.79 4.18 8.05
N MET A 86 -1.55 3.42 6.98
CA MET A 86 -0.36 2.58 6.85
C MET A 86 0.94 3.40 6.90
N ALA A 87 1.00 4.52 6.18
CA ALA A 87 2.15 5.42 6.22
C ALA A 87 2.35 6.00 7.64
N GLY A 88 1.28 6.34 8.34
CA GLY A 88 1.29 6.75 9.74
C GLY A 88 1.81 5.66 10.68
N VAL A 89 1.33 4.41 10.56
CA VAL A 89 1.84 3.27 11.34
C VAL A 89 3.34 3.08 11.05
N GLY A 90 3.72 3.14 9.79
CA GLY A 90 5.11 2.98 9.41
C GLY A 90 6.02 4.06 10.00
N GLY A 91 5.68 5.33 9.78
CA GLY A 91 6.49 6.47 10.16
C GLY A 91 6.42 6.83 11.66
N ALA A 92 5.26 6.67 12.30
CA ALA A 92 5.02 7.11 13.67
C ALA A 92 5.03 5.97 14.70
N VAL A 93 4.90 4.70 14.29
CA VAL A 93 4.95 3.55 15.21
C VAL A 93 6.23 2.74 15.00
N VAL A 94 6.50 2.29 13.78
CA VAL A 94 7.62 1.38 13.53
C VAL A 94 8.97 2.08 13.52
N VAL A 95 9.09 3.24 12.84
CA VAL A 95 10.35 3.99 12.81
C VAL A 95 10.86 4.35 14.21
N PRO A 96 10.05 4.94 15.12
CA PRO A 96 10.50 5.21 16.48
C PRO A 96 10.84 3.93 17.24
N ALA A 97 10.01 2.89 17.15
CA ALA A 97 10.27 1.61 17.82
C ALA A 97 11.61 0.97 17.40
N LEU A 98 11.97 1.06 16.13
CA LEU A 98 13.25 0.55 15.63
C LEU A 98 14.44 1.41 16.09
N ARG A 99 14.27 2.74 16.17
CA ARG A 99 15.30 3.66 16.71
C ARG A 99 15.55 3.42 18.20
N ASP A 100 14.49 3.20 18.95
CA ASP A 100 14.54 3.02 20.41
C ASP A 100 14.81 1.56 20.84
N GLY A 101 14.94 0.64 19.88
CA GLY A 101 15.19 -0.79 20.15
C GLY A 101 13.99 -1.57 20.71
N VAL A 102 12.79 -0.99 20.69
CA VAL A 102 11.55 -1.59 21.22
C VAL A 102 10.95 -2.59 20.23
N ARG A 103 11.56 -3.78 20.16
CA ARG A 103 11.20 -4.83 19.17
C ARG A 103 9.73 -5.24 19.18
N ALA A 104 9.10 -5.33 20.35
CA ALA A 104 7.69 -5.70 20.46
C ALA A 104 6.76 -4.68 19.76
N ARG A 105 7.07 -3.38 19.86
CA ARG A 105 6.29 -2.31 19.20
C ARG A 105 6.50 -2.32 17.68
N ALA A 106 7.72 -2.57 17.23
CA ALA A 106 8.01 -2.74 15.79
C ALA A 106 7.28 -3.95 15.21
N ALA A 107 7.25 -5.08 15.95
CA ALA A 107 6.51 -6.27 15.55
C ALA A 107 5.00 -6.04 15.52
N LEU A 108 4.44 -5.32 16.51
CA LEU A 108 3.03 -4.93 16.48
C LEU A 108 2.70 -4.09 15.26
N GLY A 109 3.53 -3.10 14.92
CA GLY A 109 3.34 -2.28 13.72
C GLY A 109 3.36 -3.10 12.42
N ALA A 110 4.24 -4.10 12.31
CA ALA A 110 4.24 -5.02 11.16
C ALA A 110 2.96 -5.87 11.05
N LYS A 111 2.42 -6.35 12.18
CA LYS A 111 1.14 -7.07 12.22
C LYS A 111 -0.02 -6.17 11.80
N VAL A 112 -0.05 -4.94 12.31
CA VAL A 112 -1.06 -3.93 11.92
C VAL A 112 -0.98 -3.64 10.43
N LEU A 113 0.21 -3.41 9.87
CA LEU A 113 0.38 -3.21 8.43
C LEU A 113 -0.10 -4.40 7.60
N THR A 114 0.17 -5.63 8.06
CA THR A 114 -0.31 -6.85 7.38
C THR A 114 -1.84 -6.94 7.43
N GLY A 115 -2.47 -6.59 8.55
CA GLY A 115 -3.93 -6.52 8.65
C GLY A 115 -4.54 -5.45 7.75
N LEU A 116 -3.94 -4.25 7.72
CA LEU A 116 -4.38 -3.17 6.84
C LEU A 116 -4.20 -3.55 5.36
N LEU A 117 -3.18 -4.34 5.01
CA LEU A 117 -3.02 -4.86 3.64
C LEU A 117 -4.21 -5.71 3.23
N VAL A 118 -4.72 -6.56 4.11
CA VAL A 118 -5.91 -7.39 3.80
C VAL A 118 -7.11 -6.49 3.49
N VAL A 119 -7.32 -5.44 4.29
CA VAL A 119 -8.36 -4.43 4.04
C VAL A 119 -8.14 -3.74 2.69
N MET A 120 -6.90 -3.33 2.39
CA MET A 120 -6.55 -2.69 1.12
C MET A 120 -6.84 -3.62 -0.07
N VAL A 121 -6.42 -4.87 -0.01
CA VAL A 121 -6.67 -5.86 -1.07
C VAL A 121 -8.17 -6.08 -1.26
N TYR A 122 -8.93 -6.19 -0.17
CA TYR A 122 -10.39 -6.27 -0.26
C TYR A 122 -10.99 -5.07 -1.02
N LEU A 123 -10.60 -3.84 -0.67
CA LEU A 123 -11.08 -2.63 -1.35
C LEU A 123 -10.72 -2.63 -2.85
N MET A 124 -9.50 -3.04 -3.20
CA MET A 124 -9.01 -3.04 -4.59
C MET A 124 -9.64 -4.14 -5.46
N VAL A 125 -9.98 -5.28 -4.86
CA VAL A 125 -10.56 -6.44 -5.58
C VAL A 125 -12.06 -6.30 -5.73
N PHE A 126 -12.77 -6.03 -4.63
CA PHE A 126 -14.23 -6.01 -4.62
C PHE A 126 -14.81 -4.64 -4.99
N LYS A 127 -14.00 -3.58 -4.87
CA LYS A 127 -14.31 -2.20 -5.26
C LYS A 127 -15.75 -1.76 -4.89
N PRO A 128 -16.11 -1.82 -3.59
CA PRO A 128 -17.47 -1.52 -3.14
C PRO A 128 -17.93 -0.12 -3.60
N GLY A 129 -19.17 -0.05 -4.05
CA GLY A 129 -19.79 1.21 -4.53
C GLY A 129 -19.68 1.44 -6.04
N LEU A 130 -18.99 0.58 -6.79
CA LEU A 130 -19.16 0.53 -8.25
C LEU A 130 -20.50 -0.13 -8.60
N PRO A 131 -21.29 0.44 -9.51
CA PRO A 131 -22.44 -0.27 -10.09
C PRO A 131 -21.94 -1.56 -10.75
N THR A 132 -22.52 -2.70 -10.35
CA THR A 132 -22.25 -4.01 -10.93
C THR A 132 -22.86 -4.17 -12.31
#